data_AF-A0A3C1GD25-F1
#
_entry.id   AF-A0A3C1GD25-F1
#
_cell.length_a   1.000
_cell.length_b   1.000
_cell.length_c   1.000
_cell.angle_alpha   90.00
_cell.angle_beta   90.00
_cell.angle_gamma   90.00
#
_symmetry.space_group_name_H-M   'P 1'
#
loop_
_entity.id
_entity.type
_entity.pdbx_description
1 polymer ?
#
loop_
_entity_poly.entity_id
_entity_poly.type
_entity_poly.pdbx_seq_one_letter_code
_entity_poly.pdbx_strand_id
1 'polypeptide(L)' 'MEDDVRAGAAEVTTPLLALEGLSKRFAGRAAVDDLSLAVAPGEIYGLIGPNGSG' A
#
# COMPACT_ATOMS: atom_id res chain seq x y z
N MET A 1 -27.27 18.59 -13.31
CA MET A 1 -26.93 17.32 -12.65
C MET A 1 -25.61 17.59 -11.96
N GLU A 2 -25.74 18.22 -10.80
CA GLU A 2 -24.65 18.81 -10.05
C GLU A 2 -23.80 17.72 -9.39
N ASP A 3 -22.48 17.91 -9.45
CA ASP A 3 -21.48 17.14 -8.71
C ASP A 3 -21.78 17.21 -7.20
N ASP A 4 -22.37 16.14 -6.66
CA ASP A 4 -22.49 15.94 -5.21
C ASP A 4 -21.18 15.32 -4.71
N VAL A 5 -20.12 16.13 -4.61
CA VAL A 5 -18.90 15.76 -3.89
C VAL A 5 -19.22 15.77 -2.40
N ARG A 6 -19.84 14.69 -1.94
CA ARG A 6 -19.80 14.32 -0.53
C ARG A 6 -18.44 13.68 -0.30
N ALA A 7 -17.58 14.37 0.45
CA ALA A 7 -16.44 13.75 1.11
C ALA A 7 -16.98 12.65 2.02
N GLY A 8 -17.11 11.43 1.47
CA GLY A 8 -17.62 10.28 2.18
C GLY A 8 -16.66 9.96 3.32
N ALA A 9 -17.22 9.79 4.53
CA ALA A 9 -16.53 9.06 5.59
C ALA A 9 -15.92 7.80 4.96
N ALA A 10 -14.61 7.59 5.12
CA ALA A 10 -13.88 6.51 4.48
C ALA A 10 -14.69 5.22 4.62
N GLU A 11 -15.30 4.79 3.52
CA GLU A 11 -16.04 3.53 3.51
C GLU A 11 -15.02 2.48 3.91
N VAL A 12 -15.30 1.71 4.96
CA VAL A 12 -14.38 0.65 5.41
C VAL A 12 -14.49 -0.49 4.40
N THR A 13 -13.86 -0.30 3.24
CA THR A 13 -13.74 -1.33 2.22
C THR A 13 -12.70 -2.33 2.68
N THR A 14 -13.05 -3.62 2.66
CA THR A 14 -12.05 -4.68 2.81
C THR A 14 -10.96 -4.46 1.75
N PRO A 15 -9.70 -4.32 2.15
CA PRO A 15 -8.62 -4.09 1.20
C PRO A 15 -8.51 -5.29 0.25
N LEU A 16 -8.22 -5.01 -1.03
CA LEU A 16 -7.97 -6.04 -2.03
C LEU A 16 -6.60 -6.71 -1.80
N LEU A 17 -5.63 -5.92 -1.33
CA LEU A 17 -4.30 -6.38 -0.92
C LEU A 17 -4.00 -5.82 0.47
N ALA A 18 -3.59 -6.67 1.40
CA ALA A 18 -3.10 -6.29 2.72
C ALA A 18 -1.78 -7.00 3.02
N LEU A 19 -0.81 -6.22 3.48
CA LEU A 19 0.50 -6.66 3.98
C LEU A 19 0.60 -6.19 5.43
N GLU A 20 1.02 -7.08 6.32
CA GLU A 20 1.26 -6.80 7.73
C GLU A 20 2.67 -7.27 8.09
N GLY A 21 3.53 -6.32 8.49
CA GLY A 21 4.90 -6.58 8.94
C GLY A 21 5.78 -7.35 7.95
N LEU A 22 5.58 -7.17 6.64
CA LEU A 22 6.31 -7.89 5.62
C LEU A 22 7.80 -7.57 5.69
N SER A 23 8.61 -8.60 5.89
CA SER A 23 10.07 -8.50 5.87
C SER A 23 10.66 -9.46 4.84
N LYS A 24 11.62 -8.98 4.05
CA LYS A 24 12.34 -9.77 3.05
C LYS A 24 13.83 -9.52 3.18
N ARG A 25 14.61 -10.61 3.21
CA ARG A 25 16.07 -10.58 3.26
C ARG A 25 16.67 -11.38 2.11
N PHE A 26 17.78 -10.90 1.57
CA PHE A 26 18.62 -11.60 0.59
C PHE A 26 20.06 -11.64 1.11
N ALA A 27 20.64 -12.83 1.23
CA ALA A 27 22.00 -13.02 1.76
C ALA A 27 22.26 -12.25 3.08
N GLY A 28 21.28 -12.21 3.97
CA GLY A 28 21.35 -11.51 5.26
C GLY A 28 21.05 -10.00 5.21
N ARG A 29 21.03 -9.37 4.02
CA ARG A 29 20.66 -7.97 3.84
C ARG A 29 19.14 -7.81 3.78
N ALA A 30 18.59 -6.86 4.54
CA ALA A 30 17.19 -6.47 4.43
C ALA A 30 16.93 -5.75 3.11
N ALA A 31 15.97 -6.27 2.37
CA ALA A 31 15.40 -5.71 1.16
C ALA A 31 14.14 -4.91 1.54
N VAL A 32 13.27 -5.55 2.33
CA VAL A 32 12.11 -4.94 2.97
C VAL A 32 12.17 -5.30 4.46
N ASP A 33 11.87 -4.36 5.35
CA ASP A 33 11.86 -4.59 6.81
C ASP A 33 10.56 -4.00 7.37
N ASP A 34 9.73 -4.86 7.96
CA ASP A 34 8.47 -4.52 8.66
C ASP A 34 7.47 -3.64 7.87
N LEU A 35 7.27 -3.94 6.58
CA LEU A 35 6.34 -3.19 5.74
C LEU A 35 4.89 -3.60 5.96
N SER A 36 4.04 -2.64 6.33
CA SER A 36 2.58 -2.78 6.32
C SER A 36 1.95 -1.86 5.27
N LEU A 37 1.07 -2.42 4.43
CA LEU A 37 0.42 -1.71 3.32
C LEU A 37 -0.96 -2.31 3.07
N ALA A 38 -1.96 -1.45 2.85
CA ALA A 38 -3.28 -1.86 2.39
C ALA A 38 -3.62 -1.12 1.09
N VAL A 39 -4.18 -1.83 0.11
CA VAL A 39 -4.63 -1.27 -1.17
C VAL A 39 -6.09 -1.64 -1.35
N ALA A 40 -6.96 -0.64 -1.45
CA ALA A 40 -8.39 -0.83 -1.67
C ALA A 40 -8.67 -1.18 -3.15
N PRO A 41 -9.83 -1.80 -3.45
CA PRO A 41 -10.23 -2.05 -4.84
C PRO A 41 -10.25 -0.76 -5.67
N GLY A 42 -9.59 -0.78 -6.83
CA GLY A 42 -9.53 0.37 -7.75
C GLY A 42 -8.41 1.38 -7.46
N GLU A 43 -7.66 1.23 -6.36
CA GLU A 43 -6.49 2.06 -6.09
C GLU A 43 -5.24 1.59 -6.84
N ILE A 44 -4.39 2.54 -7.22
CA ILE A 44 -3.10 2.28 -7.86
C ILE A 44 -2.01 3.01 -7.06
N TYR A 45 -1.03 2.25 -6.58
CA TYR A 45 0.14 2.79 -5.86
C TYR A 45 1.39 2.69 -6.71
N GLY A 46 2.16 3.78 -6.75
CA GLY A 46 3.52 3.81 -7.32
C GLY A 46 4.55 3.82 -6.20
N LEU A 47 5.34 2.75 -6.09
CA LEU A 47 6.50 2.72 -5.19
C LEU A 47 7.72 3.26 -5.94
N ILE A 48 8.36 4.28 -5.38
CA ILE A 48 9.55 4.91 -5.95
C ILE A 48 10.70 4.92 -4.95
N GLY A 49 11.91 4.72 -5.44
CA GLY A 49 13.10 4.77 -4.61
C GLY A 49 14.39 4.64 -5.44
N PRO A 50 15.55 4.96 -4.85
CA PRO A 50 16.85 4.72 -5.48
C PRO A 50 17.09 3.24 -5.78
N ASN A 51 18.11 2.95 -6.60
CA ASN A 51 18.52 1.58 -6.91
C ASN A 51 18.84 0.80 -5.62
N GLY A 52 18.20 -0.35 -5.44
CA GLY A 52 18.38 -1.24 -4.29
C GLY A 52 17.69 -0.78 -2.99
N SER A 53 16.66 0.07 -3.09
CA SER A 53 15.81 0.50 -1.96
C SER A 53 14.78 -0.53 -1.49
N GLY A 54 14.61 -1.62 -2.27
CA GLY A 54 13.73 -2.74 -1.97
C GLY A 54 14.37 -4.04 -2.42
#